data_AF-A0A0B4D037-F1
#
_entry.id   AF-A0A0B4D037-F1
#
_cell.length_a   1.000
_cell.length_b   1.000
_cell.length_c   1.000
_cell.angle_alpha   90.00
_cell.angle_beta   90.00
_cell.angle_gamma   90.00
#
_symmetry.space_group_name_H-M   'P 1'
#
loop_
_entity.id
_entity.type
_entity.pdbx_description
1 polymer ?
#
loop_
_entity_poly.entity_id
_entity_poly.type
_entity_poly.pdbx_seq_one_letter_code
_entity_poly.pdbx_strand_id
1 'polypeptide(L)'
;MPRLTNKTYLCNRSIIGKLWRRSEHGWSKLSLEDQCTLHEYFEPTMDLTDDQAIAYRQTVTAKWPNLPQGAAYAQFTRVITRLEAEPPRLKTSPKSKHKRTPYIVRVEALARPDVNFDKLARALLASAKHKVDCEHRNS
;
A
#
# COMPACT_ATOMS: atom_id res chain seq x y z
N MET A 1 21.73 13.57 -12.82
CA MET A 1 20.74 12.49 -12.60
C MET A 1 20.05 12.18 -13.92
N PRO A 2 20.07 10.93 -14.41
CA PRO A 2 19.37 10.58 -15.64
C PRO A 2 17.87 10.87 -15.47
N ARG A 3 17.30 11.66 -16.39
CA ARG A 3 15.86 11.99 -16.36
C ARG A 3 15.07 10.71 -16.53
N LEU A 4 14.06 10.49 -15.69
CA LEU A 4 13.16 9.34 -15.84
C LEU A 4 12.49 9.42 -17.22
N THR A 5 12.83 8.49 -18.11
CA THR A 5 12.21 8.39 -19.44
C THR A 5 10.78 7.84 -19.33
N ASN A 6 9.92 8.12 -20.32
CA ASN A 6 8.56 7.56 -20.34
C ASN A 6 8.59 6.02 -20.27
N LYS A 7 9.55 5.38 -20.95
CA LYS A 7 9.75 3.93 -20.92
C LYS A 7 10.06 3.42 -19.51
N THR A 8 10.98 4.07 -18.81
CA THR A 8 11.32 3.71 -17.41
C THR A 8 10.16 3.97 -16.46
N TYR A 9 9.39 5.04 -16.67
CA TYR A 9 8.21 5.35 -15.85
C TYR A 9 7.13 4.26 -15.99
N LEU A 10 6.78 3.88 -17.22
CA LEU A 10 5.79 2.83 -17.49
C LEU A 10 6.22 1.48 -16.91
N CYS A 11 7.50 1.13 -17.07
CA CYS A 11 8.06 -0.08 -16.49
C CYS A 11 7.91 -0.08 -14.95
N ASN A 12 8.33 1.00 -14.30
CA ASN A 12 8.23 1.16 -12.86
C ASN A 12 6.76 1.10 -12.39
N ARG A 13 5.86 1.81 -13.09
CA ARG A 13 4.42 1.82 -12.78
C ARG A 13 3.81 0.43 -12.86
N SER A 14 4.14 -0.34 -13.91
CA SER A 14 3.68 -1.72 -14.06
C SER A 14 4.14 -2.61 -12.91
N ILE A 15 5.40 -2.49 -12.51
CA ILE A 15 5.99 -3.25 -11.39
C ILE A 15 5.29 -2.88 -10.07
N ILE A 16 5.14 -1.59 -9.78
CA ILE A 16 4.49 -1.08 -8.57
C ILE A 16 3.04 -1.57 -8.50
N GLY A 17 2.27 -1.45 -9.58
CA GLY A 17 0.87 -1.93 -9.62
C GLY A 17 0.74 -3.44 -9.46
N LYS A 18 1.69 -4.23 -9.98
CA LYS A 18 1.75 -5.68 -9.73
C LYS A 18 2.06 -6.00 -8.27
N LEU A 19 3.01 -5.28 -7.67
CA LEU A 19 3.41 -5.49 -6.28
C LEU A 19 2.32 -5.04 -5.29
N TRP A 20 1.62 -3.94 -5.58
CA TRP A 20 0.43 -3.52 -4.83
C TRP A 20 -0.62 -4.64 -4.76
N ARG A 21 -0.95 -5.23 -5.92
CA ARG A 21 -1.93 -6.32 -6.00
C ARG A 21 -1.46 -7.61 -5.33
N ARG A 22 -0.16 -7.89 -5.32
CA ARG A 22 0.41 -9.16 -4.83
C ARG A 22 0.78 -9.17 -3.36
N SER A 23 1.21 -8.04 -2.80
CA SER A 23 1.79 -7.98 -1.45
C SER A 23 1.52 -6.66 -0.75
N GLU A 24 0.39 -6.56 -0.06
CA GLU A 24 0.10 -5.44 0.85
C GLU A 24 1.20 -5.30 1.94
N HIS A 25 1.84 -6.41 2.32
CA HIS A 25 2.92 -6.41 3.32
C HIS A 25 4.18 -5.70 2.83
N GLY A 26 4.46 -5.68 1.53
CA GLY A 26 5.61 -4.94 1.00
C GLY A 26 5.46 -3.43 1.15
N TRP A 27 4.22 -2.96 1.02
CA TRP A 27 3.89 -1.55 1.13
C TRP A 27 3.86 -1.07 2.59
N SER A 28 3.39 -1.90 3.52
CA SER A 28 3.33 -1.56 4.95
C SER A 28 4.69 -1.37 5.63
N LYS A 29 5.78 -1.77 4.97
CA LYS A 29 7.17 -1.54 5.43
C LYS A 29 7.73 -0.18 5.06
N LEU A 30 7.08 0.54 4.15
CA LEU A 30 7.49 1.89 3.75
C LEU A 30 7.01 2.91 4.79
N SER A 31 7.70 4.04 4.88
CA SER A 31 7.19 5.18 5.64
C SER A 31 5.87 5.67 5.03
N LEU A 32 5.00 6.28 5.83
CA LEU A 32 3.73 6.83 5.34
C LEU A 32 3.95 7.86 4.21
N GLU A 33 5.00 8.67 4.34
CA GLU A 33 5.39 9.66 3.34
C GLU A 33 5.80 9.01 2.02
N ASP A 34 6.61 7.95 2.06
CA ASP A 34 6.98 7.19 0.87
C ASP A 34 5.76 6.53 0.21
N GLN A 35 4.84 5.98 1.00
CA GLN A 35 3.61 5.38 0.49
C GLN A 35 2.75 6.43 -0.23
N CYS A 36 2.50 7.58 0.41
CA CYS A 36 1.75 8.68 -0.19
C CYS A 36 2.42 9.19 -1.47
N THR A 37 3.74 9.37 -1.46
CA THR A 37 4.51 9.83 -2.63
C THR A 37 4.39 8.85 -3.80
N LEU A 38 4.44 7.54 -3.54
CA LEU A 38 4.29 6.52 -4.58
C LEU A 38 2.85 6.48 -5.12
N HIS A 39 1.85 6.62 -4.26
CA HIS A 39 0.46 6.70 -4.67
C HIS A 39 0.20 7.94 -5.55
N GLU A 40 0.68 9.11 -5.13
CA GLU A 40 0.47 10.37 -5.85
C GLU A 40 1.23 10.45 -7.18
N TYR A 41 2.37 9.78 -7.32
CA TYR A 41 3.17 9.86 -8.55
C TYR A 41 2.89 8.73 -9.55
N PHE A 42 2.60 7.52 -9.07
CA PHE A 42 2.41 6.34 -9.93
C PHE A 42 0.96 5.86 -10.02
N GLU A 43 0.08 6.30 -9.12
CA GLU A 43 -1.33 5.90 -9.06
C GLU A 43 -1.52 4.38 -9.28
N PRO A 44 -0.97 3.54 -8.38
CA PRO A 44 -0.88 2.10 -8.60
C PRO A 44 -2.24 1.37 -8.49
N THR A 45 -3.27 2.06 -8.02
CA THR A 45 -4.64 1.57 -7.84
C THR A 45 -5.48 1.71 -9.11
N MET A 46 -5.20 2.70 -9.96
CA MET A 46 -5.93 2.90 -11.22
C MET A 46 -5.34 2.06 -12.36
N ASP A 47 -6.19 1.39 -13.13
CA ASP A 47 -5.78 0.76 -14.39
C ASP A 47 -5.78 1.78 -15.54
N LEU A 48 -4.73 2.61 -15.60
CA LEU A 48 -4.49 3.56 -16.70
C LEU A 48 -3.81 2.87 -17.90
N THR A 49 -4.18 3.27 -19.12
CA THR A 49 -3.43 2.93 -20.33
C THR A 49 -2.08 3.65 -20.35
N ASP A 50 -1.13 3.21 -21.20
CA ASP A 50 0.20 3.82 -21.27
C ASP A 50 0.15 5.32 -21.59
N ASP A 51 -0.71 5.72 -22.53
CA ASP A 51 -0.91 7.14 -22.89
C ASP A 51 -1.50 7.95 -21.73
N GLN A 52 -2.48 7.37 -21.03
CA GLN A 52 -3.08 8.00 -19.85
C GLN A 52 -2.08 8.11 -18.70
N ALA A 53 -1.21 7.11 -18.51
CA ALA A 53 -0.18 7.12 -17.49
C ALA A 53 0.89 8.19 -17.79
N ILE A 54 1.26 8.38 -19.07
CA ILE A 54 2.17 9.45 -19.48
C ILE A 54 1.53 10.82 -19.26
N ALA A 55 0.26 10.99 -19.65
CA ALA A 55 -0.47 12.24 -19.42
C ALA A 55 -0.59 12.55 -17.92
N TYR A 56 -0.94 11.54 -17.11
CA TYR A 56 -1.00 11.65 -15.65
C TYR A 56 0.35 12.11 -15.08
N ARG A 57 1.44 11.45 -15.46
CA ARG A 57 2.80 11.84 -15.04
C ARG A 57 3.09 13.31 -15.36
N GLN A 58 2.76 13.77 -16.56
CA GLN A 58 2.97 15.16 -16.96
C GLN A 58 2.16 16.12 -16.08
N THR A 59 0.89 15.81 -15.80
CA THR A 59 0.05 16.63 -14.93
C THR A 59 0.57 16.68 -13.49
N VAL A 60 1.01 15.56 -12.91
CA VAL A 60 1.56 15.50 -11.56
C VAL A 60 2.90 16.25 -11.49
N THR A 61 3.76 16.08 -12.49
CA THR A 61 5.06 16.79 -12.54
C THR A 61 4.86 18.31 -12.69
N ALA A 62 3.84 18.74 -13.42
CA ALA A 62 3.50 20.16 -13.55
C ALA A 62 2.95 20.75 -12.25
N LYS A 63 2.13 19.98 -11.51
CA LYS A 63 1.60 20.39 -10.20
C LYS A 63 2.69 20.43 -9.12
N TRP A 64 3.61 19.47 -9.15
CA TRP A 64 4.62 19.27 -8.13
C TRP A 64 6.02 19.07 -8.74
N PRO A 65 6.69 20.15 -9.17
CA PRO A 65 8.01 20.05 -9.79
C PRO A 65 9.08 19.48 -8.85
N ASN A 66 8.89 19.65 -7.54
CA ASN A 66 9.81 19.20 -6.49
C ASN A 66 9.52 17.79 -5.98
N LEU A 67 8.54 17.08 -6.52
CA LEU A 67 8.24 15.72 -6.07
C LEU A 67 9.48 14.84 -6.27
N PRO A 68 9.94 14.05 -5.28
CA PRO A 68 11.16 13.26 -5.40
C PRO A 68 10.95 12.11 -6.38
N GLN A 69 11.20 12.37 -7.67
CA GLN A 69 10.90 11.48 -8.80
C GLN A 69 11.61 10.11 -8.75
N GLY A 70 12.60 9.93 -7.86
CA GLY A 70 13.40 8.70 -7.79
C GLY A 70 13.70 8.17 -6.39
N ALA A 71 13.64 9.00 -5.33
CA ALA A 71 14.06 8.56 -4.00
C ALA A 71 13.07 7.55 -3.40
N ALA A 72 11.77 7.85 -3.42
CA ALA A 72 10.73 6.95 -2.95
C ALA A 72 10.70 5.62 -3.72
N TYR A 73 10.90 5.67 -5.05
CA TYR A 73 10.98 4.46 -5.87
C TYR A 73 12.23 3.61 -5.55
N ALA A 74 13.38 4.24 -5.31
CA ALA A 74 14.59 3.53 -4.91
C ALA A 74 14.43 2.87 -3.53
N GLN A 75 13.80 3.57 -2.59
CA GLN A 75 13.46 3.05 -1.26
C GLN A 75 12.51 1.86 -1.36
N PHE A 76 11.46 1.97 -2.18
CA PHE A 76 10.53 0.89 -2.47
C PHE A 76 11.23 -0.34 -3.05
N THR A 77 12.07 -0.15 -4.05
CA THR A 77 12.80 -1.25 -4.71
C THR A 77 13.73 -1.95 -3.72
N ARG A 78 14.39 -1.22 -2.82
CA ARG A 78 15.22 -1.81 -1.74
C ARG A 78 14.40 -2.64 -0.76
N VAL A 79 13.21 -2.16 -0.39
CA VAL A 79 12.33 -2.86 0.56
C VAL A 79 11.76 -4.13 -0.07
N ILE A 80 11.28 -4.06 -1.30
CA ILE A 80 10.72 -5.22 -2.01
C ILE A 80 11.79 -6.27 -2.28
N THR A 81 12.98 -5.88 -2.76
CA THR A 81 14.08 -6.85 -3.00
C THR A 81 14.51 -7.54 -1.71
N ARG A 82 14.52 -6.83 -0.57
CA ARG A 82 14.78 -7.43 0.74
C ARG A 82 13.68 -8.42 1.17
N LEU A 83 12.41 -8.10 0.92
CA LEU A 83 11.29 -8.98 1.25
C LEU A 83 11.23 -10.21 0.35
N GLU A 84 11.58 -10.09 -0.93
CA GLU A 84 11.68 -11.22 -1.86
C GLU A 84 12.88 -12.13 -1.54
N ALA A 85 13.98 -11.55 -1.02
CA ALA A 85 15.15 -12.31 -0.59
C ALA A 85 14.97 -12.98 0.79
N GLU A 86 14.03 -12.50 1.62
CA GLU A 86 13.74 -13.14 2.90
C GLU A 86 12.93 -14.43 2.63
N PRO A 87 13.48 -15.62 2.94
CA PRO A 87 12.74 -16.86 2.73
C PRO A 87 11.43 -16.80 3.54
N PRO A 88 10.32 -17.36 3.00
CA PRO A 88 9.06 -17.34 3.70
C PRO A 88 9.29 -17.93 5.09
N ARG A 89 9.06 -17.12 6.13
CA ARG A 89 9.19 -17.58 7.52
C ARG A 89 8.24 -18.76 7.65
N LEU A 90 8.81 -19.97 7.65
CA LEU A 90 8.08 -21.19 7.94
C LEU A 90 7.35 -20.89 9.24
N LYS A 91 6.01 -20.90 9.19
CA LYS A 91 5.19 -20.87 10.38
C LYS A 91 5.54 -22.16 11.13
N THR A 92 6.57 -22.11 11.95
CA THR A 92 6.94 -23.21 12.82
C THR A 92 5.72 -23.43 13.68
N SER A 93 5.02 -24.54 13.44
CA SER A 93 4.00 -25.00 14.36
C SER A 93 4.62 -25.03 15.74
N PRO A 94 3.93 -24.54 16.79
CA PRO A 94 4.52 -24.40 18.10
C PRO A 94 4.77 -25.81 18.65
N LYS A 95 5.97 -26.34 18.39
CA LYS A 95 6.47 -27.53 19.05
C LYS A 95 6.99 -27.10 20.40
N SER A 96 6.28 -27.57 21.41
CA SER A 96 6.76 -27.75 22.78
C SER A 96 6.58 -26.58 23.75
N LYS A 97 6.25 -27.02 24.97
CA LYS A 97 6.01 -26.28 26.20
C LYS A 97 7.29 -25.52 26.58
N HIS A 98 7.23 -24.21 26.76
CA HIS A 98 7.85 -23.43 27.86
C HIS A 98 7.93 -21.93 27.57
N LYS A 99 7.62 -21.15 28.63
CA LYS A 99 7.69 -19.69 28.83
C LYS A 99 6.79 -18.83 27.94
N ARG A 100 5.82 -18.16 28.59
CA ARG A 100 5.04 -17.05 28.03
C ARG A 100 6.00 -15.91 27.69
N THR A 101 6.55 -15.91 26.48
CA THR A 101 7.17 -14.71 25.93
C THR A 101 6.09 -13.65 25.76
N PRO A 102 6.36 -12.38 26.11
CA PRO A 102 5.39 -11.31 25.89
C PRO A 102 5.07 -11.25 24.39
N TYR A 103 3.78 -11.37 24.06
CA TYR A 103 3.31 -11.27 22.69
C TYR A 103 3.48 -9.81 22.22
N ILE A 104 4.45 -9.57 21.35
CA ILE A 104 4.69 -8.25 20.77
C ILE A 104 3.78 -8.12 19.54
N VAL A 105 2.70 -7.35 19.69
CA VAL A 105 1.88 -6.90 18.56
C VAL A 105 2.67 -5.85 17.79
N ARG A 106 2.87 -6.07 16.49
CA ARG A 106 3.41 -5.04 15.58
C ARG A 106 2.27 -4.52 14.73
N VAL A 107 2.02 -3.23 14.83
CA VAL A 107 1.06 -2.52 13.98
C VAL A 107 1.83 -1.87 12.85
N GLU A 108 1.44 -2.15 11.61
CA GLU A 108 2.01 -1.52 10.42
C GLU A 108 0.90 -0.73 9.70
N ALA A 109 1.21 0.49 9.30
CA ALA A 109 0.27 1.36 8.62
C ALA A 109 0.39 1.20 7.10
N LEU A 110 -0.76 1.08 6.43
CA LEU A 110 -0.87 1.01 4.98
C LEU A 110 -1.78 2.14 4.50
N ALA A 111 -1.23 3.07 3.73
CA ALA A 111 -1.97 4.11 3.06
C ALA A 111 -2.90 3.50 2.02
N ARG A 112 -4.18 3.87 2.08
CA ARG A 112 -5.17 3.57 1.04
C ARG A 112 -5.84 4.90 0.71
N PRO A 113 -5.25 5.70 -0.19
CA PRO A 113 -5.78 7.03 -0.52
C PRO A 113 -7.16 6.95 -1.18
N ASP A 114 -7.44 5.86 -1.91
CA ASP A 114 -8.76 5.60 -2.46
C ASP A 114 -9.74 5.08 -1.41
N VAL A 115 -10.93 5.67 -1.39
CA VAL A 115 -12.05 5.22 -0.54
C VAL A 115 -12.44 3.81 -0.94
N ASN A 116 -12.20 2.85 -0.04
CA ASN A 116 -12.66 1.49 -0.23
C ASN A 116 -14.16 1.40 0.06
N PHE A 117 -14.98 1.53 -0.99
CA PHE A 117 -16.44 1.52 -0.89
C PHE A 117 -17.00 0.25 -0.25
N ASP A 118 -16.36 -0.91 -0.46
CA ASP A 118 -16.78 -2.17 0.19
C ASP A 118 -16.61 -2.13 1.71
N LYS A 119 -15.47 -1.62 2.18
CA LYS A 119 -15.22 -1.43 3.61
C LYS A 119 -16.17 -0.40 4.20
N LEU A 120 -16.44 0.68 3.47
CA LEU A 120 -17.36 1.72 3.88
C LEU A 120 -18.79 1.17 4.00
N ALA A 121 -19.26 0.40 3.02
CA ALA A 121 -20.56 -0.26 3.05
C ALA A 121 -20.67 -1.23 4.24
N ARG A 122 -19.63 -2.03 4.50
CA ARG A 122 -19.59 -2.93 5.67
C ARG A 122 -19.63 -2.17 6.99
N ALA A 123 -18.91 -1.06 7.11
CA ALA A 123 -18.90 -0.24 8.31
C ALA A 123 -20.28 0.40 8.56
N LEU A 124 -20.93 0.92 7.51
CA LEU A 124 -22.29 1.46 7.60
C LEU A 124 -23.30 0.38 8.01
N LEU A 125 -23.23 -0.82 7.42
CA LEU A 125 -24.07 -1.96 7.81
C LEU A 125 -23.84 -2.39 9.26
N ALA A 126 -22.59 -2.42 9.72
CA ALA A 126 -22.27 -2.75 11.10
C ALA A 126 -22.81 -1.70 12.08
N SER A 127 -22.69 -0.41 11.74
CA SER A 127 -23.24 0.69 12.54
C SER A 127 -24.76 0.65 12.62
N ALA A 128 -25.44 0.37 11.49
CA ALA A 128 -26.89 0.22 11.46
C ALA A 128 -27.37 -0.94 12.35
N LYS A 129 -26.71 -2.11 12.27
CA LYS A 129 -27.01 -3.26 13.13
C LYS A 129 -26.81 -2.93 14.62
N HIS A 130 -25.68 -2.31 14.96
CA HIS A 130 -25.40 -1.89 16.34
C HIS A 130 -26.47 -0.93 16.88
N LYS A 131 -26.99 -0.02 16.06
CA LYS A 131 -28.06 0.90 16.47
C LYS A 131 -29.35 0.15 16.78
N VAL A 132 -29.74 -0.81 15.93
CA VAL A 132 -30.92 -1.67 16.16
C VAL A 132 -30.77 -2.51 17.43
N ASP A 133 -29.59 -3.10 17.65
CA ASP A 133 -29.31 -3.91 18.85
C ASP A 133 -29.34 -3.06 20.14
N CYS A 134 -28.89 -1.81 20.08
CA CYS A 134 -28.99 -0.86 21.20
C CYS A 134 -30.43 -0.43 21.50
N GLU A 135 -31.25 -0.20 20.46
CA GLU A 135 -32.67 0.16 20.63
C GLU A 135 -33.49 -1.00 21.22
N HIS A 136 -33.21 -2.24 20.81
CA HIS A 136 -33.86 -3.45 21.35
C HIS A 136 -33.48 -3.77 22.81
N ARG A 137 -32.34 -3.29 23.31
CA ARG A 137 -31.93 -3.49 24.71
C ARG A 137 -32.52 -2.45 25.67
N ASN A 138 -33.04 -1.34 25.14
CA ASN A 138 -33.58 -0.23 25.92
C ASN A 138 -35.13 -0.20 25.90
N SER A 139 -35.77 -1.17 25.25
CA SER A 139 -37.22 -1.44 25.30
C SER A 139 -37.50 -2.67 26.16
#